data_AF-A0A9W8VK25-F1
#
_entry.id   AF-A0A9W8VK25-F1
#
_cell.length_a   1.000
_cell.length_b   1.000
_cell.length_c   1.000
_cell.angle_alpha   90.00
_cell.angle_beta   90.00
_cell.angle_gamma   90.00
#
_symmetry.space_group_name_H-M   'P 1'
#
loop_
_entity.id
_entity.type
_entity.pdbx_description
1 polymer ?
#
loop_
_entity_poly.entity_id
_entity_poly.type
_entity_poly.pdbx_seq_one_letter_code
_entity_poly.pdbx_strand_id
1 'polypeptide(L)'
;MSLSDAEPPEGLFLDISVQGVLHDVGIPAVEPWGTSYIDAVHDKRFDDAIWARYHIFGNVIDGMIEKLTVLESIAEDAMRYKKFAPEDYAMAVAFYKDMMNSADTHPEVIEIILHIDKQDLSGIDIPDEI
;
A
#
# COMPACT_ATOMS: atom_id res chain seq x y z
N MET A 1 14.99 12.29 4.09
CA MET A 1 13.87 12.51 5.04
C MET A 1 13.90 11.44 6.12
N SER A 2 13.60 11.82 7.37
CA SER A 2 13.26 10.89 8.45
C SER A 2 11.74 10.81 8.49
N LEU A 3 11.16 9.61 8.48
CA LEU A 3 9.72 9.44 8.69
C LEU A 3 9.39 9.65 10.17
N SER A 4 8.17 10.11 10.44
CA SER A 4 7.60 10.18 11.78
C SER A 4 6.84 8.89 12.06
N ASP A 5 6.99 8.31 13.24
CA ASP A 5 6.19 7.12 13.62
C ASP A 5 4.74 7.47 13.93
N ALA A 6 4.43 8.75 14.18
CA ALA A 6 3.10 9.22 14.54
C ALA A 6 2.20 9.46 13.32
N GLU A 7 2.78 9.59 12.12
CA GLU A 7 2.08 9.86 10.88
C GLU A 7 2.28 8.72 9.89
N PRO A 8 1.29 8.42 9.04
CA PRO A 8 1.48 7.45 7.96
C PRO A 8 2.55 7.94 6.97
N PRO A 9 3.36 7.04 6.37
CA PRO A 9 4.32 7.41 5.34
C PRO A 9 3.69 8.13 4.13
N GLU A 10 2.52 7.68 3.68
CA GLU A 10 1.68 8.35 2.70
C GLU A 10 0.20 7.94 2.86
N GLY A 11 -0.73 8.68 2.25
CA GLY A 11 -2.15 8.65 2.61
C GLY A 11 -3.04 7.59 1.93
N LEU A 12 -2.53 6.84 0.94
CA LEU A 12 -3.35 5.90 0.16
C LEU A 12 -3.07 4.44 0.49
N PHE A 13 -1.85 3.96 0.26
CA PHE A 13 -1.45 2.56 0.44
C PHE A 13 -0.75 2.29 1.78
N LEU A 14 -0.16 3.31 2.39
CA LEU A 14 0.51 3.28 3.69
C LEU A 14 -0.19 4.17 4.71
N ASP A 15 -1.53 4.16 4.69
CA ASP A 15 -2.45 4.99 5.46
C ASP A 15 -2.45 4.76 7.00
N ILE A 16 -1.61 3.82 7.48
CA ILE A 16 -1.48 3.49 8.90
C ILE A 16 -0.14 4.00 9.43
N SER A 17 -0.11 4.65 10.59
CA SER A 17 1.16 5.02 11.23
C SER A 17 1.77 3.86 12.02
N VAL A 18 3.09 3.86 12.21
CA VAL A 18 3.79 2.88 13.06
C VAL A 18 3.22 2.87 14.48
N GLN A 19 2.94 4.05 15.06
CA GLN A 19 2.27 4.15 16.35
C GLN A 19 0.86 3.56 16.34
N GLY A 20 0.13 3.67 15.23
CA GLY A 20 -1.16 3.02 15.05
C GLY A 20 -1.05 1.51 15.17
N VAL A 21 -0.10 0.88 14.44
CA VAL A 21 0.13 -0.57 14.52
C VAL A 21 0.50 -1.02 15.94
N LEU A 22 1.33 -0.24 16.65
CA LEU A 22 1.84 -0.62 17.97
C LEU A 22 0.84 -0.42 19.12
N HIS A 23 -0.06 0.55 19.01
CA HIS A 23 -0.80 1.06 20.18
C HIS A 23 -2.30 1.18 19.97
N ASP A 24 -2.77 1.21 18.72
CA ASP A 24 -4.20 1.36 18.44
C ASP A 24 -4.90 0.00 18.45
N VAL A 25 -5.76 -0.21 19.44
CA VAL A 25 -6.64 -1.40 19.52
C VAL A 25 -7.63 -1.50 18.36
N GLY A 26 -7.87 -0.38 17.64
CA GLY A 26 -8.67 -0.32 16.43
C GLY A 26 -7.96 -0.85 15.19
N ILE A 27 -6.65 -1.07 15.25
CA ILE A 27 -5.86 -1.70 14.19
C ILE A 27 -5.49 -3.10 14.70
N PRO A 28 -6.28 -4.14 14.39
CA PRO A 28 -6.00 -5.50 14.82
C PRO A 28 -4.89 -6.11 13.95
N ALA A 29 -3.68 -5.55 14.02
CA ALA A 29 -2.52 -6.01 13.27
C ALA A 29 -2.15 -7.44 13.69
N VAL A 30 -2.19 -8.38 12.75
CA VAL A 30 -1.85 -9.78 13.01
C VAL A 30 -0.38 -10.05 12.68
N GLU A 31 0.26 -10.94 13.43
CA GLU A 31 1.63 -11.36 13.17
C GLU A 31 1.70 -12.41 12.04
N PRO A 32 2.76 -12.38 11.20
CA PRO A 32 3.96 -11.54 11.30
C PRO A 32 3.82 -10.14 10.67
N TRP A 33 2.65 -9.81 10.11
CA TRP A 33 2.48 -8.64 9.24
C TRP A 33 2.59 -7.31 9.97
N GLY A 34 2.15 -7.23 11.23
CA GLY A 34 2.36 -6.05 12.07
C GLY A 34 3.86 -5.71 12.22
N THR A 35 4.67 -6.69 12.63
CA THR A 35 6.13 -6.52 12.72
C THR A 35 6.76 -6.21 11.37
N SER A 36 6.42 -6.97 10.32
CA SER A 36 6.95 -6.76 8.97
C SER A 36 6.65 -5.37 8.44
N TYR A 37 5.46 -4.82 8.70
CA TYR A 37 5.08 -3.48 8.30
C TYR A 37 5.97 -2.42 8.96
N ILE A 38 6.15 -2.51 10.27
CA ILE A 38 6.96 -1.55 11.04
C ILE A 38 8.41 -1.57 10.55
N ASP A 39 9.00 -2.76 10.46
CA ASP A 39 10.39 -2.93 10.00
C ASP A 39 10.57 -2.38 8.59
N ALA A 40 9.64 -2.69 7.68
CA ALA A 40 9.69 -2.21 6.30
C ALA A 40 9.57 -0.68 6.19
N VAL A 41 8.70 -0.05 6.99
CA VAL A 41 8.58 1.42 7.04
C VAL A 41 9.87 2.06 7.55
N HIS A 42 10.46 1.54 8.63
CA HIS A 42 11.70 2.05 9.20
C HIS A 42 12.89 1.88 8.25
N ASP A 43 12.97 0.76 7.55
CA ASP A 43 13.99 0.47 6.54
C ASP A 43 13.74 1.17 5.19
N LYS A 44 12.59 1.84 5.03
CA LYS A 44 12.14 2.44 3.76
C LYS A 44 12.11 1.42 2.63
N ARG A 45 11.65 0.21 2.94
CA ARG A 45 11.29 -0.86 2.01
C ARG A 45 9.80 -0.75 1.74
N PHE A 46 9.42 0.23 0.92
CA PHE A 46 8.02 0.62 0.79
C PHE A 46 7.19 -0.39 0.00
N ASP A 47 7.80 -1.16 -0.89
CA ASP A 47 7.12 -2.28 -1.53
C ASP A 47 6.71 -3.32 -0.47
N ASP A 48 7.66 -3.71 0.40
CA ASP A 48 7.40 -4.65 1.48
C ASP A 48 6.41 -4.09 2.52
N ALA A 49 6.44 -2.78 2.76
CA ALA A 49 5.50 -2.12 3.68
C ALA A 49 4.06 -2.18 3.14
N ILE A 50 3.85 -1.88 1.84
CA ILE A 50 2.53 -1.99 1.22
C ILE A 50 2.07 -3.45 1.25
N TRP A 51 2.97 -4.38 0.90
CA TRP A 51 2.67 -5.81 0.96
C TRP A 51 2.19 -6.23 2.35
N ALA A 52 2.93 -5.87 3.40
CA ALA A 52 2.56 -6.16 4.78
C ALA A 52 1.23 -5.48 5.16
N ARG A 53 0.98 -4.25 4.71
CA ARG A 53 -0.25 -3.50 4.97
C ARG A 53 -1.50 -4.17 4.39
N TYR A 54 -1.40 -4.82 3.23
CA TYR A 54 -2.52 -5.58 2.66
C TYR A 54 -2.81 -6.88 3.43
N HIS A 55 -1.82 -7.40 4.16
CA HIS A 55 -1.98 -8.59 5.00
C HIS A 55 -2.28 -8.28 6.46
N ILE A 56 -2.15 -7.02 6.89
CA ILE A 56 -2.06 -6.63 8.29
C ILE A 56 -3.28 -7.02 9.11
N PHE A 57 -4.46 -7.12 8.48
CA PHE A 57 -5.72 -7.48 9.14
C PHE A 57 -6.04 -8.98 9.12
N GLY A 58 -5.17 -9.82 8.54
CA GLY A 58 -5.36 -11.28 8.51
C GLY A 58 -6.54 -11.76 7.65
N ASN A 59 -7.00 -10.92 6.71
CA ASN A 59 -8.06 -11.23 5.76
C ASN A 59 -7.55 -11.94 4.49
N VAL A 60 -6.23 -12.09 4.33
CA VAL A 60 -5.63 -12.83 3.22
C VAL A 60 -5.72 -14.34 3.49
N ILE A 61 -6.47 -15.05 2.65
CA ILE A 61 -6.63 -16.52 2.72
C ILE A 61 -6.16 -17.12 1.40
N ASP A 62 -5.24 -18.08 1.46
CA ASP A 62 -4.62 -18.71 0.28
C ASP A 62 -4.06 -17.68 -0.73
N GLY A 63 -3.51 -16.57 -0.24
CA GLY A 63 -2.93 -15.49 -1.04
C GLY A 63 -3.94 -14.53 -1.67
N MET A 64 -5.22 -14.60 -1.26
CA MET A 64 -6.30 -13.80 -1.82
C MET A 64 -6.99 -12.95 -0.76
N ILE A 65 -7.39 -11.74 -1.15
CA ILE A 65 -8.33 -10.88 -0.44
C ILE A 65 -9.67 -11.01 -1.18
N GLU A 66 -10.62 -11.65 -0.52
CA GLU A 66 -11.89 -12.07 -1.14
C GLU A 66 -11.73 -12.96 -2.37
N LYS A 67 -11.66 -12.37 -3.58
CA LYS A 67 -11.57 -13.06 -4.87
C LYS A 67 -10.36 -12.64 -5.70
N LEU A 68 -9.58 -11.68 -5.21
CA LEU A 68 -8.43 -11.13 -5.89
C LEU A 68 -7.18 -11.58 -5.17
N THR A 69 -6.11 -11.84 -5.92
CA THR A 69 -4.77 -11.90 -5.33
C THR A 69 -4.42 -10.53 -4.73
N VAL A 70 -3.49 -10.50 -3.77
CA VAL A 70 -3.06 -9.25 -3.14
C VAL A 70 -2.58 -8.21 -4.17
N LEU A 71 -1.85 -8.66 -5.21
CA LEU A 71 -1.40 -7.78 -6.29
C LEU A 71 -2.56 -7.25 -7.14
N GLU A 72 -3.58 -8.06 -7.40
CA GLU A 72 -4.79 -7.61 -8.09
C GLU A 72 -5.58 -6.61 -7.24
N SER A 73 -5.68 -6.81 -5.92
CA SER A 73 -6.28 -5.83 -5.01
C SER A 73 -5.53 -4.50 -5.02
N ILE A 74 -4.19 -4.52 -4.95
CA ILE A 74 -3.36 -3.31 -5.05
C ILE A 74 -3.58 -2.61 -6.41
N ALA A 75 -3.65 -3.38 -7.50
CA ALA A 75 -3.92 -2.84 -8.82
C ALA A 75 -5.30 -2.19 -8.91
N GLU A 76 -6.33 -2.83 -8.36
CA GLU A 76 -7.69 -2.29 -8.34
C GLU A 76 -7.76 -0.99 -7.53
N ASP A 77 -7.17 -0.96 -6.34
CA ASP A 77 -7.10 0.24 -5.50
C ASP A 77 -6.33 1.36 -6.20
N ALA A 78 -5.21 1.06 -6.85
CA ALA A 78 -4.44 2.04 -7.62
C ALA A 78 -5.26 2.63 -8.79
N MET A 79 -6.02 1.81 -9.52
CA MET A 79 -6.92 2.30 -10.57
C MET A 79 -8.03 3.18 -9.98
N ARG A 80 -8.60 2.78 -8.84
CA ARG A 80 -9.63 3.54 -8.12
C ARG A 80 -9.11 4.88 -7.63
N TYR A 81 -7.99 4.90 -6.91
CA TYR A 81 -7.38 6.14 -6.44
C TYR A 81 -7.02 7.07 -7.60
N LYS A 82 -6.46 6.54 -8.70
CA LYS A 82 -6.18 7.35 -9.88
C LYS A 82 -7.44 7.99 -10.48
N LYS A 83 -8.57 7.28 -10.48
CA LYS A 83 -9.83 7.78 -11.05
C LYS A 83 -10.54 8.77 -10.13
N PHE A 84 -10.59 8.49 -8.83
CA PHE A 84 -11.45 9.21 -7.88
C PHE A 84 -10.69 10.16 -6.94
N ALA A 85 -9.39 9.94 -6.73
CA ALA A 85 -8.50 10.77 -5.93
C ALA A 85 -7.19 11.09 -6.70
N PRO A 86 -7.26 11.65 -7.92
CA PRO A 86 -6.10 11.79 -8.81
C PRO A 86 -4.96 12.65 -8.22
N GLU A 87 -5.27 13.65 -7.40
CA GLU A 87 -4.27 14.49 -6.74
C GLU A 87 -3.50 13.71 -5.67
N ASP A 88 -4.20 12.99 -4.80
CA ASP A 88 -3.59 12.13 -3.78
C ASP A 88 -2.79 11.00 -4.42
N TYR A 89 -3.31 10.41 -5.50
CA TYR A 89 -2.61 9.38 -6.25
C TYR A 89 -1.31 9.89 -6.88
N ALA A 90 -1.33 11.11 -7.46
CA ALA A 90 -0.13 11.73 -7.99
C ALA A 90 0.91 12.00 -6.90
N MET A 91 0.49 12.36 -5.67
CA MET A 91 1.38 12.51 -4.52
C MET A 91 2.01 11.17 -4.10
N ALA A 92 1.23 10.11 -3.99
CA ALA A 92 1.74 8.77 -3.69
C ALA A 92 2.75 8.29 -4.75
N VAL A 93 2.43 8.47 -6.04
CA VAL A 93 3.34 8.15 -7.15
C VAL A 93 4.65 8.94 -7.05
N ALA A 94 4.60 10.23 -6.73
CA ALA A 94 5.80 11.04 -6.56
C ALA A 94 6.65 10.56 -5.37
N PHE A 95 6.00 10.19 -4.26
CA PHE A 95 6.66 9.62 -3.08
C PHE A 95 7.45 8.35 -3.43
N TYR A 96 6.84 7.43 -4.19
CA TYR A 96 7.48 6.15 -4.54
C TYR A 96 8.60 6.27 -5.57
N LYS A 97 8.48 7.19 -6.54
CA LYS A 97 9.53 7.43 -7.55
C LYS A 97 10.88 7.84 -6.93
N ASP A 98 10.84 8.53 -5.80
CA ASP A 98 12.04 9.04 -5.12
C ASP A 98 12.67 8.04 -4.13
N MET A 99 12.01 6.92 -3.85
CA MET A 99 12.31 6.07 -2.69
C MET A 99 12.49 4.57 -2.99
N MET A 100 12.86 4.20 -4.22
CA MET A 100 13.12 2.80 -4.55
C MET A 100 14.33 2.23 -3.79
N ASN A 101 14.14 1.06 -3.19
CA ASN A 101 15.14 0.39 -2.37
C ASN A 101 15.41 -1.03 -2.89
N SER A 102 16.68 -1.36 -3.15
CA SER A 102 17.04 -2.67 -3.72
C SER A 102 16.93 -3.84 -2.74
N ALA A 103 16.64 -3.55 -1.47
CA ALA A 103 16.42 -4.57 -0.44
C ALA A 103 14.96 -5.03 -0.35
N ASP A 104 14.04 -4.39 -1.08
CA ASP A 104 12.65 -4.84 -1.18
C ASP A 104 12.55 -6.25 -1.76
N THR A 105 11.70 -7.08 -1.15
CA THR A 105 11.46 -8.46 -1.57
C THR A 105 10.25 -8.59 -2.51
N HIS A 106 9.42 -7.56 -2.57
CA HIS A 106 8.22 -7.45 -3.41
C HIS A 106 8.25 -6.29 -4.40
N PRO A 107 9.33 -6.10 -5.20
CA PRO A 107 9.47 -4.93 -6.10
C PRO A 107 8.33 -4.77 -7.10
N GLU A 108 7.56 -5.83 -7.36
CA GLU A 108 6.36 -5.79 -8.19
C GLU A 108 5.26 -4.84 -7.68
N VAL A 109 5.24 -4.52 -6.37
CA VAL A 109 4.14 -3.78 -5.74
C VAL A 109 4.09 -2.32 -6.20
N ILE A 110 5.19 -1.57 -6.03
CA ILE A 110 5.27 -0.19 -6.52
C ILE A 110 5.28 -0.17 -8.05
N GLU A 111 5.88 -1.18 -8.71
CA GLU A 111 5.85 -1.29 -10.17
C GLU A 111 4.43 -1.29 -10.73
N ILE A 112 3.49 -2.02 -10.10
CA ILE A 112 2.06 -2.02 -10.49
C ILE A 112 1.46 -0.61 -10.35
N ILE A 113 1.71 0.07 -9.23
CA ILE A 113 1.21 1.43 -8.99
C ILE A 113 1.75 2.38 -10.07
N LEU A 114 3.06 2.36 -10.33
CA LEU A 114 3.69 3.20 -11.34
C LEU A 114 3.29 2.83 -12.77
N HIS A 115 2.90 1.58 -13.02
CA HIS A 115 2.37 1.15 -14.30
C HIS A 115 0.97 1.74 -14.52
N ILE A 116 0.09 1.68 -13.52
CA ILE A 116 -1.26 2.23 -13.57
C ILE A 116 -1.25 3.76 -13.73
N ASP A 117 -0.30 4.46 -13.11
CA ASP A 117 -0.03 5.90 -13.33
C ASP A 117 0.10 6.25 -14.83
N LYS A 118 0.64 5.34 -15.65
CA LYS A 118 0.84 5.55 -17.09
C LYS A 118 -0.34 5.13 -17.96
N GLN A 119 -1.31 4.39 -17.42
CA GLN A 119 -2.45 3.89 -18.19
C GLN A 119 -3.53 4.97 -18.40
N ASP A 120 -4.28 4.88 -19.50
CA ASP A 120 -5.51 5.65 -19.67
C ASP A 120 -6.71 4.84 -19.16
N LEU A 121 -7.38 5.35 -18.13
CA LEU A 121 -8.53 4.69 -17.50
C LEU A 121 -9.89 5.19 -18.00
N SER A 122 -9.91 6.10 -18.99
CA SER A 122 -11.14 6.79 -19.44
C SER A 122 -12.24 5.88 -20.00
N GLY A 123 -11.90 4.65 -20.40
CA GLY A 123 -12.84 3.63 -20.88
C GLY A 123 -13.03 2.43 -19.95
N ILE A 124 -12.46 2.45 -18.74
CA ILE A 124 -12.51 1.34 -17.80
C ILE A 124 -13.61 1.61 -16.76
N ASP A 125 -14.56 0.68 -16.69
CA ASP A 125 -15.54 0.67 -15.60
C ASP A 125 -14.84 0.16 -14.34
N ILE A 126 -14.76 1.03 -13.33
CA ILE A 126 -14.11 0.74 -12.05
C ILE A 126 -15.22 0.89 -11.01
N PRO A 127 -15.56 -0.16 -10.25
CA PRO A 127 -16.64 -0.11 -9.28
C PRO A 127 -16.49 1.05 -8.28
N ASP A 128 -17.60 1.72 -7.99
CA ASP A 128 -17.64 2.86 -7.04
C ASP A 128 -17.73 2.41 -5.57
N GLU A 129 -18.09 1.16 -5.25
CA GLU A 129 -18.48 0.73 -3.90
C GLU A 129 -17.36 0.04 -3.09
N ILE A 130 -17.48 0.16 -1.76
CA ILE A 130 -16.82 -0.65 -0.71
C ILE A 130 -17.91 -1.51 -0.09
#